data_AF-A0A257H8T2-F1
#
_entry.id   AF-A0A257H8T2-F1
#
_cell.length_a   1.000
_cell.length_b   1.000
_cell.length_c   1.000
_cell.angle_alpha   90.00
_cell.angle_beta   90.00
_cell.angle_gamma   90.00
#
_symmetry.space_group_name_H-M   'P 1'
#
loop_
_entity.id
_entity.type
_entity.pdbx_description
1 polymer ?
#
loop_
_entity_poly.entity_id
_entity_poly.type
_entity_poly.pdbx_seq_one_letter_code
_entity_poly.pdbx_strand_id
1 'polypeptide(L)' 'AGDVPEHFKVDLWPEPNVEDNVFGSKAVGEPPFMLAISVYEALRDAVAQARGDGAPVKLTAPATAENVLRALDGR' A
#
# COMPACT_ATOMS: atom_id res chain seq x y z
N ALA A 1 -14.98 12.73 3.94
CA ALA A 1 -13.84 11.92 3.46
C ALA A 1 -13.01 11.55 4.68
N GLY A 2 -12.92 10.26 5.03
CA GLY A 2 -12.24 9.79 6.25
C GLY A 2 -11.18 8.71 6.04
N ASP A 3 -11.10 8.14 4.83
CA ASP A 3 -10.26 6.96 4.54
C ASP A 3 -8.95 7.31 3.81
N VAL A 4 -8.73 8.58 3.49
CA VAL A 4 -7.49 9.08 2.88
C VAL A 4 -6.47 9.37 3.99
N PRO A 5 -5.18 9.03 3.83
CA PRO A 5 -4.16 9.36 4.81
C PRO A 5 -4.16 10.85 5.16
N GLU A 6 -4.10 11.16 6.46
CA GLU A 6 -4.04 12.55 6.95
C GLU A 6 -2.83 13.30 6.35
N HIS A 7 -1.69 12.63 6.28
CA HIS A 7 -0.50 13.12 5.59
C HIS A 7 -0.35 12.43 4.24
N PHE A 8 -0.76 13.10 3.16
CA PHE A 8 -0.69 12.58 1.80
C PHE A 8 0.23 13.44 0.94
N LYS A 9 1.42 12.92 0.62
CA LYS A 9 2.47 13.61 -0.15
C LYS A 9 2.73 12.91 -1.48
N VAL A 10 2.80 13.68 -2.56
CA VAL A 10 3.13 13.22 -3.90
C VAL A 10 4.19 14.14 -4.49
N ASP A 11 5.31 13.55 -4.94
CA ASP A 11 6.38 14.25 -5.66
C ASP A 11 6.55 13.57 -7.03
N LEU A 12 6.75 14.37 -8.09
CA LEU A 12 7.07 13.85 -9.42
C LEU A 12 8.58 13.80 -9.62
N TRP A 13 9.06 12.76 -10.29
CA TRP A 13 10.46 12.68 -10.68
C TRP A 13 10.80 13.84 -11.63
N PRO A 14 11.88 14.61 -11.38
CA PRO A 14 12.12 15.86 -12.11
C PRO A 14 12.73 15.65 -13.50
N GLU A 15 13.28 14.48 -13.78
CA GLU A 15 13.93 14.24 -15.07
C GLU A 15 12.91 13.91 -16.16
N PRO A 16 13.14 14.41 -17.39
CA PRO A 16 12.30 14.04 -18.53
C PRO A 16 12.41 12.54 -18.81
N ASN A 17 11.35 11.98 -19.39
CA ASN A 17 11.40 10.59 -19.83
C ASN A 17 12.47 10.43 -20.92
N VAL A 18 13.38 9.47 -20.74
CA VAL A 18 14.47 9.17 -21.69
C VAL A 18 13.97 8.52 -22.97
N GLU A 19 12.79 7.91 -22.91
CA GLU A 19 12.14 7.29 -24.07
C GLU A 19 11.59 8.34 -25.04
N ASP A 20 11.64 8.07 -26.35
CA ASP A 20 11.07 8.94 -27.37
C ASP A 20 9.54 8.84 -27.38
N ASN A 21 8.90 9.77 -26.71
CA ASN A 21 7.45 9.88 -26.58
C ASN A 21 7.04 11.35 -26.72
N VAL A 22 5.72 11.58 -26.79
CA VAL A 22 5.16 12.92 -26.94
C VAL A 22 5.63 13.81 -25.79
N PHE A 23 6.49 14.77 -26.12
CA PHE A 23 7.05 15.77 -25.20
C PHE A 23 7.77 15.22 -23.96
N GLY A 24 8.32 14.00 -23.98
CA GLY A 24 8.97 13.42 -22.80
C GLY A 24 8.00 12.99 -21.70
N SER A 25 6.72 12.75 -22.03
CA SER A 25 5.67 12.29 -21.12
C SER A 25 5.74 10.80 -20.77
N LYS A 26 4.95 10.39 -19.77
CA LYS A 26 4.76 8.98 -19.40
C LYS A 26 3.32 8.74 -18.98
N ALA A 27 2.75 7.61 -19.39
CA ALA A 27 1.45 7.18 -18.91
C ALA A 27 1.51 6.81 -17.43
N VAL A 28 0.65 7.42 -16.62
CA VAL A 28 0.60 7.26 -15.16
C VAL A 28 -0.80 6.96 -14.62
N GLY A 29 -1.73 6.52 -15.47
CA GLY A 29 -3.10 6.20 -15.04
C GLY A 29 -3.15 4.99 -14.11
N GLU A 30 -2.70 3.84 -14.58
CA GLU A 30 -2.72 2.58 -13.83
C GLU A 30 -1.55 2.39 -12.85
N PRO A 31 -0.29 2.78 -13.17
CA PRO A 31 0.86 2.44 -12.32
C PRO A 31 0.73 2.85 -10.84
N PRO A 32 0.23 4.05 -10.49
CA PRO A 32 0.10 4.45 -9.09
C PRO A 32 -0.92 3.64 -8.29
N PHE A 33 -1.89 2.97 -8.94
CA PHE A 33 -2.90 2.16 -8.25
C PHE A 33 -2.26 1.09 -7.36
N MET A 34 -1.18 0.47 -7.84
CA MET A 34 -0.47 -0.57 -7.10
C MET A 34 0.27 -0.03 -5.86
N LEU A 35 0.54 1.28 -5.78
CA LEU A 35 1.20 1.88 -4.61
C LEU A 35 0.33 1.80 -3.34
N ALA A 36 -0.98 1.62 -3.47
CA ALA A 36 -1.89 1.44 -2.33
C ALA A 36 -1.65 0.15 -1.54
N ILE A 37 -0.91 -0.82 -2.12
CA ILE A 37 -0.47 -2.03 -1.39
C ILE A 37 0.40 -1.67 -0.18
N SER A 38 1.05 -0.50 -0.17
CA SER A 38 1.78 0.00 0.99
C SER A 38 0.94 0.05 2.27
N VAL A 39 -0.34 0.44 2.18
CA VAL A 39 -1.26 0.48 3.32
C VAL A 39 -1.62 -0.93 3.80
N TYR A 40 -1.83 -1.85 2.86
CA TYR A 40 -2.08 -3.27 3.17
C TYR A 40 -0.89 -3.89 3.91
N GLU A 41 0.34 -3.62 3.45
CA GLU A 41 1.56 -4.12 4.06
C GLU A 41 1.82 -3.48 5.43
N ALA A 42 1.49 -2.19 5.61
CA ALA A 42 1.54 -1.52 6.91
C ALA A 42 0.57 -2.16 7.93
N LEU A 43 -0.64 -2.54 7.50
CA LEU A 43 -1.58 -3.28 8.35
C LEU A 43 -1.04 -4.68 8.69
N ARG A 44 -0.44 -5.38 7.72
CA ARG A 44 0.15 -6.71 7.94
C ARG A 44 1.29 -6.65 8.96
N ASP A 45 2.16 -5.64 8.87
CA ASP A 45 3.23 -5.41 9.82
C ASP A 45 2.68 -5.05 11.21
N ALA A 46 1.69 -4.18 11.31
CA ALA A 46 1.03 -3.84 12.57
C ALA A 46 0.44 -5.07 13.28
N VAL A 47 -0.19 -5.99 12.53
CA VAL A 47 -0.68 -7.27 13.07
C VAL A 47 0.47 -8.15 13.56
N ALA A 48 1.60 -8.19 12.85
CA ALA A 48 2.77 -8.98 13.26
C ALA A 48 3.32 -8.49 14.60
N GLN A 49 3.45 -7.18 14.76
CA GLN A 49 3.89 -6.55 16.01
C GLN A 49 2.87 -6.75 17.13
N ALA A 50 1.57 -6.65 16.83
CA ALA A 50 0.52 -6.83 17.83
C ALA A 50 0.45 -8.26 18.39
N ARG A 51 0.72 -9.27 17.55
CA ARG A 51 0.77 -10.68 17.97
C ARG A 51 2.01 -10.99 18.81
N GLY A 52 3.16 -10.42 18.45
CA GLY A 52 4.41 -10.60 19.19
C GLY A 52 4.93 -12.04 19.28
N ASP A 53 4.37 -12.96 18.50
CA ASP A 53 4.71 -14.39 18.50
C ASP A 53 5.82 -14.74 17.48
N GLY A 54 6.25 -13.76 16.67
CA GLY A 54 7.29 -13.92 15.65
C GLY A 54 6.87 -14.79 14.46
N ALA A 55 5.60 -15.20 14.37
CA ALA A 55 5.11 -16.05 13.30
C ALA A 55 4.68 -15.21 12.08
N PRO A 56 4.75 -15.78 10.86
CA PRO A 56 4.26 -15.10 9.67
C PRO A 56 2.78 -14.68 9.79
N VAL A 57 2.46 -13.46 9.35
CA VAL A 57 1.09 -12.97 9.31
C VAL A 57 0.45 -13.28 7.96
N LYS A 58 -0.64 -14.04 7.99
CA LYS A 58 -1.54 -14.19 6.86
C LYS A 58 -2.66 -13.17 6.98
N LEU A 59 -2.54 -12.05 6.26
CA LEU A 59 -3.63 -11.12 6.06
C LEU A 59 -4.38 -11.53 4.79
N THR A 60 -5.72 -11.52 4.81
CA THR A 60 -6.55 -11.82 3.64
C THR A 60 -7.01 -10.50 3.01
N ALA A 61 -6.81 -10.35 1.70
CA ALA A 61 -7.32 -9.21 0.95
C ALA A 61 -8.81 -9.38 0.61
N PRO A 62 -9.62 -8.31 0.64
CA PRO A 62 -9.28 -6.97 1.15
C PRO A 62 -9.08 -6.96 2.67
N ALA A 63 -8.19 -6.10 3.17
CA ALA A 63 -7.92 -5.94 4.61
C ALA A 63 -9.07 -5.21 5.33
N THR A 64 -10.26 -5.79 5.29
CA THR A 64 -11.41 -5.33 6.07
C THR A 64 -11.12 -5.45 7.57
N ALA A 65 -11.87 -4.72 8.39
CA ALA A 65 -11.76 -4.83 9.85
C ALA A 65 -11.92 -6.28 10.35
N GLU A 66 -12.81 -7.06 9.73
CA GLU A 66 -12.99 -8.49 10.04
C GLU A 66 -11.75 -9.33 9.70
N ASN A 67 -11.14 -9.11 8.53
CA ASN A 67 -9.93 -9.85 8.13
C ASN A 67 -8.71 -9.45 8.98
N VAL A 68 -8.61 -8.17 9.38
CA VAL A 68 -7.58 -7.71 10.33
C VAL A 68 -7.78 -8.37 11.70
N LEU A 69 -9.02 -8.44 12.20
CA LEU A 69 -9.33 -9.10 13.47
C LEU A 69 -8.97 -10.59 13.44
N ARG A 70 -9.32 -11.30 12.35
CA ARG A 70 -8.94 -12.72 12.17
C ARG A 70 -7.42 -12.93 12.17
N ALA A 71 -6.69 -12.03 11.51
CA ALA A 71 -5.24 -12.11 11.42
C ALA A 71 -4.55 -11.93 12.78
N LEU A 72 -5.14 -11.16 13.72
CA LEU A 72 -4.66 -11.01 15.10
C LEU A 72 -4.77 -12.33 15.89
N ASP A 73 -5.79 -13.14 15.63
CA ASP A 73 -5.97 -14.47 16.24
C ASP A 73 -5.09 -15.55 15.58
N GLY A 74 -4.30 -15.20 14.55
CA GLY A 74 -3.51 -16.14 13.77
C GLY A 74 -4.32 -17.04 12.83
N ARG A 75 -5.54 -16.62 12.44
CA ARG A 75 -6.45 -17.36 11.54
C ARG A 75 -6.40 -16.86 10.10
#